data_AF-A0A376TP46-F1
#
_entry.id   AF-A0A376TP46-F1
#
_cell.length_a   1.000
_cell.length_b   1.000
_cell.length_c   1.000
_cell.angle_alpha   90.00
_cell.angle_beta   90.00
_cell.angle_gamma   90.00
#
_symmetry.space_group_name_H-M   'P 1'
#
loop_
_entity.id
_entity.type
_entity.pdbx_description
1 polymer ?
#
loop_
_entity_poly.entity_id
_entity_poly.type
_entity_poly.pdbx_seq_one_letter_code
_entity_poly.pdbx_strand_id
1 'polypeptide(L)'
;MQQTLEQGFNIARNAALLAEVPHSVPAVTVNRLCGSSMQALHDAARMIMTGDAQACLVGGVEHMGHVPMSHGVDFHPGLSRQCRQSGGHDGLNAEMLARMPRVSAVKCRMPLPRGHTPGAWAATQSGAFKNEIIPTGGHDADGVLKQFNYDEVIRPETTVEALATLRPAFDPVSGTVTAGTSSALPMAQLPCW
;
A
#
# COMPACT_ATOMS: atom_id res chain seq x y z
N MET A 1 1.98 -9.64 -4.53
CA MET A 1 3.31 -9.10 -4.21
C MET A 1 4.21 -10.24 -3.81
N GLN A 2 5.32 -10.40 -4.51
CA GLN A 2 6.30 -11.44 -4.22
C GLN A 2 7.48 -10.79 -3.50
N GLN A 3 7.83 -11.32 -2.34
CA GLN A 3 8.99 -10.87 -1.57
C GLN A 3 10.25 -11.41 -2.26
N THR A 4 10.83 -10.58 -3.14
CA THR A 4 11.98 -10.90 -4.00
C THR A 4 12.99 -9.77 -3.96
N LEU A 5 14.17 -10.00 -4.53
CA LEU A 5 15.28 -9.03 -4.51
C LEU A 5 15.58 -8.57 -3.08
N GLU A 6 15.66 -7.25 -2.84
CA GLU A 6 15.90 -6.68 -1.51
C GLU A 6 14.80 -7.00 -0.48
N GLN A 7 13.59 -7.34 -0.93
CA GLN A 7 12.49 -7.78 -0.08
C GLN A 7 12.50 -9.31 0.17
N GLY A 8 13.42 -10.04 -0.46
CA GLY A 8 13.55 -11.49 -0.31
C GLY A 8 14.19 -11.92 1.02
N PHE A 9 14.34 -13.24 1.17
CA PHE A 9 15.11 -13.85 2.26
C PHE A 9 14.70 -13.37 3.68
N ASN A 10 13.39 -13.39 3.96
CA ASN A 10 12.79 -12.95 5.23
C ASN A 10 13.22 -11.53 5.64
N ILE A 11 12.73 -10.52 4.92
CA ILE A 11 13.06 -9.11 5.16
C ILE A 11 12.80 -8.66 6.61
N ALA A 12 11.81 -9.23 7.31
CA ALA A 12 11.58 -8.96 8.73
C ALA A 12 12.84 -9.22 9.59
N ARG A 13 13.57 -10.30 9.29
CA ARG A 13 14.83 -10.61 9.99
C ARG A 13 15.96 -9.68 9.55
N ASN A 14 16.09 -9.43 8.24
CA ASN A 14 17.14 -8.54 7.72
C ASN A 14 16.99 -7.13 8.30
N ALA A 15 15.77 -6.59 8.33
CA ALA A 15 15.46 -5.29 8.91
C ALA A 15 15.73 -5.25 10.42
N ALA A 16 15.32 -6.29 11.18
CA ALA A 16 15.58 -6.35 12.62
C ALA A 16 17.09 -6.33 12.94
N LEU A 17 17.90 -7.06 12.16
CA LEU A 17 19.36 -7.06 12.34
C LEU A 17 19.99 -5.70 12.01
N LEU A 18 19.53 -5.05 10.93
CA LEU A 18 20.01 -3.70 10.57
C LEU A 18 19.58 -2.63 11.57
N ALA A 19 18.43 -2.83 12.25
CA ALA A 19 17.94 -1.98 13.32
C ALA A 19 18.54 -2.33 14.71
N GLU A 20 19.59 -3.15 14.74
CA GLU A 20 20.32 -3.54 15.96
C GLU A 20 19.46 -4.26 17.01
N VAL A 21 18.37 -4.90 16.59
CA VAL A 21 17.58 -5.78 17.47
C VAL A 21 18.43 -7.00 17.83
N PRO A 22 18.49 -7.44 19.11
CA PRO A 22 19.32 -8.57 19.51
C PRO A 22 19.06 -9.83 18.70
N HIS A 23 20.14 -10.58 18.38
CA HIS A 23 20.05 -11.78 17.54
C HIS A 23 19.14 -12.88 18.13
N SER A 24 18.91 -12.87 19.45
CA SER A 24 17.99 -13.77 20.15
C SER A 24 16.51 -13.52 19.83
N VAL A 25 16.14 -12.33 19.35
CA VAL A 25 14.76 -12.00 19.00
C VAL A 25 14.43 -12.62 17.63
N PRO A 26 13.38 -13.45 17.50
CA PRO A 26 12.99 -14.03 16.21
C PRO A 26 12.27 -13.01 15.33
N ALA A 27 12.20 -13.28 14.02
CA ALA A 27 11.45 -12.45 13.07
C ALA A 27 10.93 -13.28 11.90
N VAL A 28 9.73 -12.96 11.42
CA VAL A 28 9.06 -13.65 10.31
C VAL A 28 8.39 -12.64 9.38
N THR A 29 8.50 -12.88 8.07
CA THR A 29 7.80 -12.11 7.03
C THR A 29 6.52 -12.83 6.66
N VAL A 30 5.38 -12.14 6.74
CA VAL A 30 4.07 -12.70 6.39
C VAL A 30 3.60 -12.11 5.07
N ASN A 31 3.04 -12.94 4.19
CA ASN A 31 2.46 -12.50 2.93
C ASN A 31 0.98 -12.88 2.85
N ARG A 32 0.13 -11.86 2.94
CA ARG A 32 -1.31 -11.91 2.67
C ARG A 32 -1.70 -10.78 1.71
N LEU A 33 -0.89 -10.54 0.68
CA LEU A 33 -1.04 -9.44 -0.28
C LEU A 33 -1.23 -8.10 0.44
N CYS A 34 -2.21 -7.30 0.06
CA CYS A 34 -2.52 -5.99 0.67
C CYS A 34 -2.84 -6.08 2.18
N GLY A 35 -3.20 -7.26 2.70
CA GLY A 35 -3.49 -7.48 4.11
C GLY A 35 -2.30 -7.96 4.95
N SER A 36 -1.08 -7.94 4.42
CA SER A 36 0.09 -8.57 5.09
C SER A 36 0.43 -7.95 6.45
N SER A 37 0.47 -6.62 6.56
CA SER A 37 0.78 -5.95 7.83
C SER A 37 -0.30 -6.19 8.89
N MET A 38 -1.57 -6.17 8.49
CA MET A 38 -2.70 -6.49 9.38
C MET A 38 -2.71 -7.97 9.79
N GLN A 39 -2.31 -8.88 8.91
CA GLN A 39 -2.13 -10.29 9.26
C GLN A 39 -1.02 -10.45 10.30
N ALA A 40 0.12 -9.78 10.12
CA ALA A 40 1.21 -9.79 11.11
C ALA A 40 0.73 -9.30 12.48
N LEU A 41 -0.12 -8.25 12.52
CA LEU A 41 -0.75 -7.78 13.75
C LEU A 41 -1.64 -8.85 14.39
N HIS A 42 -2.49 -9.51 13.61
CA HIS A 42 -3.36 -10.57 14.12
C HIS A 42 -2.57 -11.75 14.68
N ASP A 43 -1.47 -12.14 14.04
CA ASP A 43 -0.64 -13.25 14.49
C ASP A 43 0.12 -12.90 15.76
N ALA A 44 0.68 -11.69 15.85
CA ALA A 44 1.32 -11.18 17.06
C ALA A 44 0.32 -11.07 18.24
N ALA A 45 -0.89 -10.56 17.99
CA ALA A 45 -1.93 -10.49 19.01
C ALA A 45 -2.30 -11.89 19.52
N ARG A 46 -2.41 -12.89 18.63
CA ARG A 46 -2.66 -14.28 19.03
C ARG A 46 -1.53 -14.83 19.90
N MET A 47 -0.26 -14.61 19.54
CA MET A 47 0.88 -15.06 20.35
C MET A 47 0.85 -14.47 21.77
N ILE A 48 0.43 -13.21 21.90
CA ILE A 48 0.25 -12.58 23.22
C ILE A 48 -0.94 -13.22 23.97
N MET A 49 -2.07 -13.41 23.29
CA MET A 49 -3.28 -13.99 23.88
C MET A 49 -3.09 -15.45 24.34
N THR A 50 -2.26 -16.24 23.64
CA THR A 50 -1.94 -17.63 24.01
C THR A 50 -0.84 -17.73 25.06
N GLY A 51 -0.16 -16.63 25.39
CA GLY A 51 0.94 -16.59 26.35
C GLY A 51 2.30 -16.98 25.76
N ASP A 52 2.39 -17.21 24.45
CA ASP A 52 3.64 -17.55 23.76
C ASP A 52 4.58 -16.35 23.62
N ALA A 53 4.03 -15.13 23.69
CA ALA A 53 4.79 -13.89 23.70
C ALA A 53 4.25 -12.93 24.77
N GLN A 54 5.11 -12.05 25.26
CA GLN A 54 4.71 -10.94 26.14
C GLN A 54 4.78 -9.58 25.42
N ALA A 55 5.59 -9.49 24.36
CA ALA A 55 5.71 -8.33 23.50
C ALA A 55 6.12 -8.79 22.10
N CYS A 56 5.61 -8.10 21.08
CA CYS A 56 5.90 -8.35 19.67
C CYS A 56 6.07 -7.02 18.93
N LEU A 57 7.04 -6.95 18.02
CA LEU A 57 7.13 -5.85 17.05
C LEU A 57 6.39 -6.25 15.78
N VAL A 58 5.58 -5.34 15.24
CA VAL A 58 4.75 -5.60 14.05
C VAL A 58 4.96 -4.48 13.06
N GLY A 59 4.88 -4.78 11.76
CA GLY A 59 4.93 -3.75 10.73
C GLY A 59 4.77 -4.34 9.35
N GLY A 60 5.03 -3.50 8.35
CA GLY A 60 5.09 -3.90 6.96
C GLY A 60 5.90 -2.90 6.14
N VAL A 61 6.49 -3.39 5.06
CA VAL A 61 7.22 -2.58 4.09
C VAL A 61 6.83 -3.03 2.69
N GLU A 62 6.78 -2.08 1.77
CA GLU A 62 6.71 -2.36 0.35
C GLU A 62 7.48 -1.28 -0.41
N HIS A 63 8.41 -1.71 -1.26
CA HIS A 63 9.26 -0.82 -2.06
C HIS A 63 8.99 -1.02 -3.55
N MET A 64 7.85 -0.50 -4.02
CA MET A 64 7.33 -0.74 -5.38
C MET A 64 8.21 -0.21 -6.52
N GLY A 65 9.13 0.71 -6.22
CA GLY A 65 10.10 1.24 -7.19
C GLY A 65 11.25 0.28 -7.48
N HIS A 66 11.72 -0.47 -6.48
CA HIS A 66 12.75 -1.50 -6.68
C HIS A 66 12.15 -2.88 -7.00
N VAL A 67 10.98 -3.17 -6.44
CA VAL A 67 10.22 -4.41 -6.72
C VAL A 67 8.83 -4.05 -7.22
N PRO A 68 8.67 -3.73 -8.52
CA PRO A 68 7.36 -3.44 -9.09
C PRO A 68 6.38 -4.58 -8.89
N MET A 69 5.08 -4.26 -8.77
CA MET A 69 4.02 -5.26 -8.55
C MET A 69 3.99 -6.38 -9.61
N SER A 70 4.41 -6.06 -10.85
CA SER A 70 4.47 -6.99 -11.97
C SER A 70 5.78 -7.79 -12.05
N HIS A 71 6.77 -7.50 -11.20
CA HIS A 71 8.05 -8.18 -11.21
C HIS A 71 7.90 -9.64 -10.77
N GLY A 72 8.52 -10.57 -11.50
CA GLY A 72 8.55 -11.99 -11.15
C GLY A 72 7.21 -12.71 -11.20
N VAL A 73 6.15 -12.09 -11.76
CA VAL A 73 4.82 -12.68 -11.81
C VAL A 73 4.77 -13.82 -12.83
N ASP A 74 4.69 -15.05 -12.32
CA ASP A 74 4.41 -16.26 -13.10
C ASP A 74 3.21 -16.99 -12.48
N PHE A 75 2.02 -16.69 -13.00
CA PHE A 75 0.79 -17.31 -12.51
C PHE A 75 0.65 -18.72 -13.06
N HIS A 76 0.44 -19.68 -12.15
CA HIS A 76 0.22 -21.07 -12.53
C HIS A 76 -0.95 -21.19 -13.53
N PRO A 77 -0.75 -21.77 -14.74
CA PRO A 77 -1.78 -21.80 -15.79
C PRO A 77 -3.11 -22.44 -15.35
N GLY A 78 -3.04 -23.42 -14.43
CA GLY A 78 -4.23 -24.07 -13.87
C GLY A 78 -5.19 -23.13 -13.13
N LEU A 79 -4.76 -21.92 -12.72
CA LEU A 79 -5.64 -20.93 -12.09
C LEU A 79 -6.78 -20.53 -13.03
N SER A 80 -6.55 -20.51 -14.35
CA SER A 80 -7.59 -20.15 -15.33
C SER A 80 -8.77 -21.12 -15.36
N ARG A 81 -8.64 -22.32 -14.76
CA ARG A 81 -9.73 -23.30 -14.64
C ARG A 81 -10.68 -22.97 -13.49
N GLN A 82 -10.21 -22.27 -12.45
CA GLN A 82 -10.98 -22.00 -11.24
C GLN A 82 -11.40 -20.54 -11.14
N CYS A 83 -10.58 -19.63 -11.66
CA CYS A 83 -10.87 -18.21 -11.70
C CYS A 83 -10.57 -17.64 -13.08
N ARG A 84 -11.23 -16.53 -13.43
CA ARG A 84 -10.95 -15.83 -14.69
C ARG A 84 -9.53 -15.28 -14.63
N GLN A 85 -8.78 -15.36 -15.73
CA GLN A 85 -7.41 -14.82 -15.81
C GLN A 85 -7.34 -13.33 -15.45
N SER A 86 -8.41 -12.57 -15.75
CA SER A 86 -8.54 -11.17 -15.35
C SER A 86 -8.68 -10.97 -13.83
N GLY A 87 -8.96 -12.02 -13.06
CA GLY A 87 -9.16 -11.96 -11.61
C GLY A 87 -7.90 -11.57 -10.85
N GLY A 88 -6.72 -11.69 -11.45
CA GLY A 88 -5.47 -11.15 -10.90
C GLY A 88 -5.25 -9.67 -11.20
N HIS A 89 -6.16 -9.00 -11.91
CA HIS A 89 -6.04 -7.59 -12.28
C HIS A 89 -6.97 -6.75 -11.39
N ASP A 90 -6.41 -6.13 -10.36
CA ASP A 90 -7.18 -5.36 -9.37
C ASP A 90 -7.99 -4.22 -10.00
N GLY A 91 -7.46 -3.58 -11.05
CA GLY A 91 -8.19 -2.55 -11.80
C GLY A 91 -9.43 -3.06 -12.52
N LEU A 92 -9.36 -4.25 -13.13
CA LEU A 92 -10.53 -4.86 -13.78
C LEU A 92 -11.54 -5.40 -12.76
N ASN A 93 -11.06 -5.88 -11.62
CA ASN A 93 -11.92 -6.25 -10.50
C ASN A 93 -12.66 -5.01 -9.95
N ALA A 94 -11.98 -3.87 -9.85
CA ALA A 94 -12.59 -2.60 -9.45
C ALA A 94 -13.65 -2.13 -10.45
N GLU A 95 -13.39 -2.22 -11.76
CA GLU A 95 -14.40 -1.93 -12.80
C GLU A 95 -15.62 -2.84 -12.70
N MET A 96 -15.41 -4.14 -12.44
CA MET A 96 -16.51 -5.09 -12.25
C MET A 96 -17.36 -4.73 -11.03
N LEU A 97 -16.72 -4.40 -9.91
CA LEU A 97 -17.41 -3.96 -8.69
C LEU A 97 -18.18 -2.65 -8.91
N ALA A 98 -17.60 -1.70 -9.63
CA ALA A 98 -18.23 -0.42 -9.96
C ALA A 98 -19.48 -0.56 -10.85
N ARG A 99 -19.60 -1.67 -11.58
CA ARG A 99 -20.79 -2.00 -12.40
C ARG A 99 -21.88 -2.72 -11.61
N MET A 100 -21.58 -3.22 -10.40
CA MET A 100 -22.58 -3.94 -9.63
C MET A 100 -23.67 -2.97 -9.13
N PRO A 101 -24.96 -3.36 -9.16
CA PRO A 101 -26.08 -2.45 -8.87
C PRO A 101 -26.04 -1.75 -7.51
N ARG A 102 -25.25 -2.27 -6.55
CA ARG A 102 -25.10 -1.74 -5.19
C ARG A 102 -24.06 -0.61 -5.09
N VAL A 103 -23.24 -0.41 -6.11
CA VAL A 103 -22.24 0.65 -6.22
C VAL A 103 -22.63 1.49 -7.43
N SER A 104 -23.46 2.52 -7.25
CA SER A 104 -23.86 3.33 -8.41
C SER A 104 -22.63 4.01 -9.02
N ALA A 105 -22.58 4.12 -10.36
CA ALA A 105 -21.49 4.80 -11.08
C ALA A 105 -21.28 6.26 -10.62
N VAL A 106 -22.34 6.90 -10.10
CA VAL A 106 -22.27 8.22 -9.45
C VAL A 106 -21.43 8.15 -8.16
N LYS A 107 -21.50 7.06 -7.38
CA LYS A 107 -20.73 6.89 -6.13
C LYS A 107 -19.23 6.64 -6.36
N CYS A 108 -18.86 6.03 -7.50
CA CYS A 108 -17.45 5.87 -7.92
C CYS A 108 -16.87 7.13 -8.56
N ARG A 109 -17.70 7.98 -9.18
CA ARG A 109 -17.29 9.29 -9.74
C ARG A 109 -17.42 10.44 -8.77
N MET A 110 -18.24 10.30 -7.72
CA MET A 110 -18.24 11.25 -6.62
C MET A 110 -16.85 11.17 -5.98
N PRO A 111 -16.10 12.28 -5.95
CA PRO A 111 -15.03 12.38 -4.98
C PRO A 111 -15.70 12.07 -3.64
N LEU A 112 -15.16 11.12 -2.88
CA LEU A 112 -15.50 11.05 -1.47
C LEU A 112 -15.43 12.50 -0.98
N PRO A 113 -16.51 13.10 -0.42
CA PRO A 113 -16.51 14.53 -0.06
C PRO A 113 -15.44 14.91 0.98
N ARG A 114 -14.71 13.89 1.48
CA ARG A 114 -13.55 13.94 2.35
C ARG A 114 -12.29 13.36 1.68
N GLY A 115 -12.17 13.50 0.36
CA GLY A 115 -11.18 12.81 -0.47
C GLY A 115 -9.81 12.80 0.19
N HIS A 116 -9.14 11.65 0.09
CA HIS A 116 -7.82 11.39 0.68
C HIS A 116 -6.86 12.56 0.50
N THR A 117 -6.92 13.30 -0.61
CA THR A 117 -5.98 14.38 -0.90
C THR A 117 -6.26 15.69 -0.15
N PRO A 118 -7.46 16.33 -0.19
CA PRO A 118 -7.73 17.50 0.65
C PRO A 118 -7.67 17.20 2.15
N GLY A 119 -8.14 16.02 2.57
CA GLY A 119 -8.12 15.59 3.97
C GLY A 119 -6.70 15.32 4.48
N ALA A 120 -5.89 14.56 3.72
CA ALA A 120 -4.50 14.32 4.10
C ALA A 120 -3.67 15.60 4.05
N TRP A 121 -3.87 16.47 3.05
CA TRP A 121 -3.17 17.76 3.02
C TRP A 121 -3.52 18.64 4.23
N ALA A 122 -4.79 18.70 4.62
CA ALA A 122 -5.19 19.41 5.83
C ALA A 122 -4.56 18.80 7.10
N ALA A 123 -4.47 17.47 7.18
CA ALA A 123 -3.80 16.76 8.27
C ALA A 123 -2.29 17.06 8.32
N THR A 124 -1.61 17.11 7.17
CA THR A 124 -0.21 17.55 7.06
C THR A 124 -0.04 19.01 7.54
N GLN A 125 -0.87 19.93 7.03
CA GLN A 125 -0.78 21.36 7.35
C GLN A 125 -1.07 21.67 8.82
N SER A 126 -2.04 20.96 9.41
CA SER A 126 -2.37 21.08 10.84
C SER A 126 -1.36 20.37 11.75
N GLY A 127 -0.47 19.55 11.20
CA GLY A 127 0.49 18.75 11.96
C GLY A 127 -0.12 17.52 12.64
N ALA A 128 -1.30 17.07 12.22
CA ALA A 128 -1.96 15.88 12.77
C ALA A 128 -1.11 14.61 12.61
N PHE A 129 -0.31 14.52 11.54
CA PHE A 129 0.58 13.39 11.29
C PHE A 129 1.93 13.43 12.03
N LYS A 130 2.22 14.50 12.79
CA LYS A 130 3.51 14.64 13.48
C LYS A 130 3.79 13.53 14.50
N ASN A 131 2.74 12.90 15.03
CA ASN A 131 2.87 11.84 16.03
C ASN A 131 3.08 10.45 15.42
N GLU A 132 2.83 10.28 14.11
CA GLU A 132 2.90 8.98 13.43
C GLU A 132 3.98 8.94 12.33
N ILE A 133 4.39 10.10 11.77
CA ILE A 133 5.49 10.18 10.82
C ILE A 133 6.82 10.30 11.56
N ILE A 134 7.70 9.33 11.33
CA ILE A 134 9.10 9.41 11.72
C ILE A 134 9.90 10.05 10.57
N PRO A 135 10.63 11.16 10.80
CA PRO A 135 11.46 11.77 9.77
C PRO A 135 12.43 10.75 9.15
N THR A 136 12.39 10.63 7.83
CA THR A 136 13.13 9.60 7.09
C THR A 136 14.00 10.27 6.01
N GLY A 137 15.24 9.80 5.88
CA GLY A 137 16.16 10.30 4.86
C GLY A 137 15.78 9.81 3.46
N GLY A 138 15.88 10.69 2.48
CA GLY A 138 15.71 10.41 1.06
C GLY A 138 16.53 11.36 0.22
N HIS A 139 16.18 11.46 -1.06
CA HIS A 139 16.79 12.41 -1.98
C HIS A 139 15.69 13.29 -2.60
N ASP A 140 15.95 14.59 -2.72
CA ASP A 140 15.04 15.49 -3.43
C ASP A 140 15.14 15.33 -4.97
N ALA A 141 14.43 16.20 -5.70
CA ALA A 141 14.38 16.15 -7.16
C ALA A 141 15.75 16.35 -7.82
N ASP A 142 16.70 17.02 -7.15
CA ASP A 142 18.06 17.25 -7.64
C ASP A 142 19.03 16.14 -7.18
N GLY A 143 18.52 15.13 -6.46
CA GLY A 143 19.32 14.04 -5.91
C GLY A 143 20.06 14.42 -4.64
N VAL A 144 19.71 15.54 -3.99
CA VAL A 144 20.35 15.99 -2.76
C VAL A 144 19.71 15.30 -1.57
N LEU A 145 20.54 14.86 -0.62
CA LEU A 145 20.07 14.25 0.63
C LEU A 145 19.15 15.21 1.38
N LYS A 146 17.93 14.74 1.67
CA LYS A 146 16.90 15.51 2.35
C LYS A 146 16.17 14.63 3.36
N GLN A 147 15.82 15.22 4.50
CA GLN A 147 14.92 14.61 5.47
C GLN A 147 13.48 14.91 5.08
N PHE A 148 12.66 13.87 4.97
CA PHE A 148 11.23 13.97 4.69
C PHE A 148 10.45 13.68 5.97
N ASN A 149 9.56 14.61 6.32
CA ASN A 149 8.67 14.53 7.47
C ASN A 149 7.20 14.79 7.09
N TYR A 150 6.87 14.55 5.82
CA TYR A 150 5.55 14.68 5.22
C TYR A 150 5.41 13.67 4.07
N ASP A 151 4.18 13.32 3.72
CA ASP A 151 3.91 12.41 2.60
C ASP A 151 4.03 13.12 1.24
N GLU A 152 5.07 12.82 0.48
CA GLU A 152 5.30 13.39 -0.86
C GLU A 152 4.22 13.03 -1.89
N VAL A 153 3.48 11.95 -1.64
CA VAL A 153 2.47 11.41 -2.55
C VAL A 153 1.21 12.27 -2.60
N ILE A 154 1.01 13.15 -1.61
CA ILE A 154 -0.15 14.06 -1.56
C ILE A 154 -0.02 15.10 -2.69
N ARG A 155 -1.14 15.38 -3.36
CA ARG A 155 -1.27 16.30 -4.50
C ARG A 155 -2.30 17.40 -4.17
N PRO A 156 -1.94 18.44 -3.41
CA PRO A 156 -2.90 19.44 -2.90
C PRO A 156 -3.69 20.18 -3.99
N GLU A 157 -3.16 20.22 -5.21
CA GLU A 157 -3.77 20.78 -6.41
C GLU A 157 -4.87 19.89 -7.04
N THR A 158 -5.10 18.69 -6.50
CA THR A 158 -6.11 17.75 -7.05
C THR A 158 -7.51 18.32 -6.87
N THR A 159 -8.22 18.53 -7.99
CA THR A 159 -9.61 18.99 -7.99
C THR A 159 -10.55 17.97 -8.67
N VAL A 160 -11.85 18.09 -8.40
CA VAL A 160 -12.87 17.26 -9.04
C VAL A 160 -12.85 17.45 -10.55
N GLU A 161 -12.68 18.69 -10.99
CA GLU A 161 -12.60 19.09 -12.39
C GLU A 161 -11.39 18.44 -13.07
N ALA A 162 -10.21 18.49 -12.42
CA ALA A 162 -9.00 17.85 -12.93
C ALA A 162 -9.18 16.32 -13.02
N LEU A 163 -9.73 15.69 -11.98
CA LEU A 163 -10.00 14.24 -11.98
C LEU A 163 -11.00 13.82 -13.06
N ALA A 164 -12.00 14.67 -13.36
CA ALA A 164 -13.00 14.39 -14.39
C ALA A 164 -12.42 14.38 -15.82
N THR A 165 -11.27 15.02 -16.05
CA THR A 165 -10.58 14.98 -17.35
C THR A 165 -9.80 13.69 -17.59
N LEU A 166 -9.59 12.86 -16.56
CA LEU A 166 -8.78 11.66 -16.68
C LEU A 166 -9.52 10.58 -17.49
N ARG A 167 -8.78 9.93 -18.39
CA ARG A 167 -9.27 8.77 -19.13
C ARG A 167 -9.36 7.54 -18.21
N PRO A 168 -10.34 6.63 -18.42
CA PRO A 168 -10.37 5.34 -17.75
C PRO A 168 -9.06 4.56 -17.95
N ALA A 169 -8.58 3.93 -16.88
CA ALA A 169 -7.28 3.27 -16.85
C ALA A 169 -7.31 1.82 -17.35
N PHE A 170 -8.47 1.14 -17.27
CA PHE A 170 -8.56 -0.31 -17.48
C PHE A 170 -9.54 -0.72 -18.59
N ASP A 171 -10.71 -0.09 -18.69
CA ASP A 171 -11.65 -0.27 -19.81
C ASP A 171 -11.74 1.03 -20.62
N PRO A 172 -11.17 1.10 -21.83
CA PRO A 172 -11.13 2.32 -22.64
C PRO A 172 -12.49 2.84 -23.10
N VAL A 173 -13.53 1.99 -23.13
CA VAL A 173 -14.82 2.32 -23.74
C VAL A 173 -15.87 2.63 -22.67
N SER A 174 -15.95 1.79 -21.63
CA SER A 174 -16.99 1.89 -20.60
C SER A 174 -16.44 1.97 -19.18
N GLY A 175 -15.13 2.17 -19.05
CA GLY A 175 -14.48 2.25 -17.75
C GLY A 175 -14.85 3.50 -16.96
N THR A 176 -14.73 3.37 -15.65
CA THR A 176 -15.01 4.42 -14.67
C THR A 176 -13.84 4.65 -13.72
N VAL A 177 -12.94 3.68 -13.58
CA VAL A 177 -11.77 3.77 -12.71
C VAL A 177 -10.65 4.47 -13.47
N THR A 178 -10.05 5.49 -12.86
CA THR A 178 -8.94 6.27 -13.43
C THR A 178 -7.72 6.17 -12.52
N ALA A 179 -6.56 6.62 -13.01
CA ALA A 179 -5.36 6.69 -12.19
C ALA A 179 -5.56 7.60 -10.96
N GLY A 180 -6.35 8.67 -11.08
CA GLY A 180 -6.62 9.62 -10.00
C GLY A 180 -7.65 9.12 -8.98
N THR A 181 -8.38 8.03 -9.27
CA THR A 181 -9.30 7.37 -8.33
C THR A 181 -8.78 6.01 -7.84
N SER A 182 -7.56 5.64 -8.23
CA SER A 182 -6.86 4.46 -7.75
C SER A 182 -5.89 4.83 -6.62
N SER A 183 -5.43 3.85 -5.86
CA SER A 183 -4.33 4.09 -4.91
C SER A 183 -3.10 4.59 -5.65
N ALA A 184 -2.41 5.58 -5.08
CA ALA A 184 -1.07 5.93 -5.53
C ALA A 184 -0.11 4.73 -5.34
N LEU A 185 1.07 4.80 -5.95
CA LEU A 185 2.14 3.82 -5.77
C LEU A 185 3.22 4.41 -4.85
N PRO A 186 3.03 4.41 -3.51
CA PRO A 186 4.01 4.95 -2.59
C PRO A 186 5.16 3.97 -2.36
N MET A 187 6.28 4.50 -1.88
CA MET A 187 7.26 3.72 -1.13
C MET A 187 6.88 3.89 0.35
N ALA A 188 6.62 2.80 1.07
CA ALA A 188 6.12 2.91 2.44
C ALA A 188 6.74 1.87 3.38
N GLN A 189 7.10 2.33 4.57
CA GLN A 189 7.42 1.52 5.74
C GLN A 189 6.49 1.96 6.87
N LEU A 190 5.81 1.00 7.48
CA LEU A 190 4.94 1.23 8.63
C LEU A 190 5.44 0.39 9.80
N PRO A 191 6.20 0.97 10.73
CA PRO A 191 6.46 0.34 12.02
C PRO A 191 5.23 0.53 12.93
N CYS A 192 4.74 -0.56 13.53
CA CYS A 192 3.85 -0.49 14.69
C CYS A 192 4.69 -0.79 15.94
N TRP A 193 4.91 0.23 16.76
CA TRP A 193 5.53 0.13 18.08
C TRP A 193 4.46 -0.11 19.15
#